data_AF-A0A1B6F2Z9-F1
#
_entry.id   AF-A0A1B6F2Z9-F1
#
_cell.length_a   1.000
_cell.length_b   1.000
_cell.length_c   1.000
_cell.angle_alpha   90.00
_cell.angle_beta   90.00
_cell.angle_gamma   90.00
#
_symmetry.space_group_name_H-M   'P 1'
#
loop_
_entity.id
_entity.type
_entity.pdbx_description
1 polymer ?
#
loop_
_entity_poly.entity_id
_entity_poly.type
_entity_poly.pdbx_seq_one_letter_code
_entity_poly.pdbx_strand_id
1 'polypeptide(L)'
;CDWPDNVDNCKKMQSSMNATPTNSVASTVKCEHGQYYLHETSCQKFYHCSHGTMYVKECGPDNAFNPAINNCDWPDKVDHCKKVQSSMTTTDGIVPNTDSGSKE
;
A
#
# COMPACT_ATOMS: atom_id res chain seq x y z
N CYS A 1 -4.78 -24.67 38.07
CA CYS A 1 -3.79 -23.60 37.87
C CYS A 1 -2.41 -24.19 38.14
N ASP A 2 -1.81 -24.77 37.11
CA ASP A 2 -0.38 -25.08 37.09
C ASP A 2 0.14 -24.66 35.71
N TRP A 3 1.38 -24.18 35.63
CA TRP A 3 1.93 -23.56 34.44
C TRP A 3 2.34 -24.65 33.43
N PRO A 4 2.25 -24.39 32.10
CA PRO A 4 2.33 -25.40 31.05
C PRO A 4 3.70 -26.09 30.88
N ASP A 5 4.68 -25.83 31.75
CA ASP A 5 6.04 -26.35 31.64
C ASP A 5 6.26 -27.68 32.40
N ASN A 6 5.38 -28.07 33.34
CA ASN A 6 5.53 -29.33 34.11
C ASN A 6 4.64 -30.50 33.63
N VAL A 7 3.98 -30.36 32.48
CA VAL A 7 3.18 -31.43 31.89
C VAL A 7 4.01 -32.11 30.81
N ASP A 8 4.68 -33.21 31.20
CA ASP A 8 5.62 -34.02 30.39
C ASP A 8 5.04 -34.71 29.14
N ASN A 9 3.87 -34.27 28.68
CA ASN A 9 3.19 -34.80 27.49
C ASN A 9 2.47 -33.71 26.68
N CYS A 10 2.84 -32.43 26.82
CA CYS A 10 2.46 -31.37 25.87
C CYS A 10 3.47 -31.22 24.71
N LYS A 11 4.27 -32.24 24.42
CA LYS A 11 5.23 -32.23 23.31
C LYS A 11 5.00 -33.41 22.37
N LYS A 12 3.95 -33.30 21.54
CA LYS A 12 3.85 -33.84 20.17
C LYS A 12 2.44 -33.61 19.59
N MET A 13 2.16 -32.37 19.23
CA MET A 13 1.45 -32.10 17.97
C MET A 13 2.42 -31.35 17.03
N GLN A 14 3.67 -31.82 16.98
CA GLN A 14 4.46 -31.69 15.77
C GLN A 14 4.14 -32.91 14.92
N SER A 15 3.71 -32.63 13.68
CA SER A 15 3.65 -33.55 12.54
C SER A 15 2.37 -34.38 12.37
N SER A 16 1.35 -33.76 11.79
CA SER A 16 0.52 -34.42 10.76
C SER A 16 -0.19 -33.40 9.87
N MET A 17 0.60 -32.64 9.09
CA MET A 17 0.12 -32.20 7.78
C MET A 17 1.18 -32.60 6.76
N ASN A 18 1.20 -33.90 6.45
CA ASN A 18 1.60 -34.37 5.13
C ASN A 18 0.52 -33.89 4.14
N ALA A 19 0.51 -32.60 3.82
CA ALA A 19 0.01 -32.15 2.54
C ALA A 19 1.18 -32.29 1.57
N THR A 20 1.00 -33.19 0.61
CA THR A 20 1.73 -33.35 -0.66
C THR A 20 2.50 -32.11 -1.12
N PRO A 21 3.66 -32.26 -1.81
CA PRO A 21 4.21 -31.19 -2.65
C PRO A 21 3.29 -31.05 -3.87
N THR A 22 2.07 -30.58 -3.64
CA THR A 22 1.18 -30.17 -4.71
C THR A 22 1.76 -28.87 -5.16
N ASN A 23 2.27 -28.86 -6.39
CA ASN A 23 2.66 -27.70 -7.15
C ASN A 23 1.42 -26.83 -7.41
N SER A 24 0.82 -26.33 -6.33
CA SER A 24 -0.28 -25.40 -6.30
C SER A 24 0.33 -24.10 -5.88
N VAL A 25 0.58 -23.25 -6.87
CA VAL A 25 1.00 -21.85 -6.73
C VAL A 25 -0.15 -21.07 -6.08
N ALA A 26 -0.49 -21.39 -4.84
CA ALA A 26 -1.12 -20.46 -3.94
C ALA A 26 0.03 -19.66 -3.35
N SER A 27 0.50 -18.67 -4.12
CA SER A 27 1.42 -17.63 -3.63
C SER A 27 0.79 -17.03 -2.39
N THR A 28 1.14 -17.59 -1.24
CA THR A 28 0.84 -17.00 0.05
C THR A 28 1.75 -15.80 0.11
N VAL A 29 1.27 -14.66 -0.38
CA VAL A 29 1.92 -13.37 -0.18
C VAL A 29 1.89 -13.14 1.32
N LYS A 30 2.90 -13.65 2.02
CA LYS A 30 3.11 -13.38 3.43
C LYS A 30 3.51 -11.92 3.53
N CYS A 31 2.61 -11.11 4.05
CA CYS A 31 2.90 -9.74 4.42
C CYS A 31 3.10 -9.67 5.94
N GLU A 32 3.95 -8.74 6.39
CA GLU A 32 4.24 -8.54 7.80
C GLU A 32 3.22 -7.57 8.42
N HIS A 33 2.64 -7.91 9.57
CA HIS A 33 1.62 -7.06 10.23
C HIS A 33 2.16 -5.65 10.47
N GLY A 34 1.39 -4.63 10.07
CA GLY A 34 1.77 -3.22 10.22
C GLY A 34 2.71 -2.70 9.13
N GLN A 35 3.05 -3.50 8.12
CA GLN A 35 3.80 -3.05 6.95
C GLN A 35 2.88 -2.53 5.84
N TYR A 36 3.43 -1.63 5.04
CA TYR A 36 2.79 -1.02 3.88
C TYR A 36 3.55 -1.37 2.60
N TYR A 37 2.82 -1.60 1.51
CA TYR A 37 3.39 -1.97 0.22
C TYR A 37 2.78 -1.13 -0.90
N LEU A 38 3.55 -0.91 -1.96
CA LEU A 38 3.10 -0.18 -3.13
C LEU A 38 2.07 -0.98 -3.91
N HIS A 39 1.08 -0.30 -4.48
CA HIS A 39 0.17 -0.92 -5.44
C HIS A 39 0.82 -0.99 -6.83
N GLU A 40 0.66 -2.11 -7.51
CA GLU A 40 1.40 -2.43 -8.75
C GLU A 40 1.05 -1.48 -9.91
N THR A 41 -0.17 -0.96 -9.94
CA THR A 41 -0.69 -0.17 -11.07
C THR A 41 -1.12 1.25 -10.72
N SER A 42 -1.18 1.61 -9.43
CA SER A 42 -1.83 2.86 -9.00
C SER A 42 -1.10 3.50 -7.84
N CYS A 43 -0.53 4.67 -8.09
CA CYS A 43 0.15 5.51 -7.10
C CYS A 43 -0.72 5.96 -5.93
N GLN A 44 -2.02 6.12 -6.17
CA GLN A 44 -3.00 6.48 -5.14
C GLN A 44 -3.35 5.30 -4.25
N LYS A 45 -3.09 4.06 -4.69
CA LYS A 45 -3.42 2.86 -3.93
C LYS A 45 -2.17 2.30 -3.27
N PHE A 46 -2.37 1.69 -2.11
CA PHE A 46 -1.33 0.98 -1.39
C PHE A 46 -1.94 -0.18 -0.63
N TYR A 47 -1.10 -1.11 -0.23
CA TYR A 47 -1.50 -2.22 0.60
C TYR A 47 -1.10 -1.97 2.05
N HIS A 48 -1.99 -2.22 2.98
CA HIS A 48 -1.72 -2.28 4.41
C HIS A 48 -1.88 -3.73 4.88
N CYS A 49 -0.84 -4.29 5.47
CA CYS A 49 -0.90 -5.65 5.98
C CYS A 49 -1.41 -5.68 7.43
N SER A 50 -2.45 -6.48 7.67
CA SER A 50 -2.94 -6.76 9.01
C SER A 50 -3.14 -8.26 9.20
N HIS A 51 -2.44 -8.83 10.18
CA HIS A 51 -2.51 -10.27 10.53
C HIS A 51 -2.20 -11.20 9.34
N GLY A 52 -1.21 -10.84 8.52
CA GLY A 52 -0.83 -11.61 7.33
C GLY A 52 -1.80 -11.47 6.15
N THR A 53 -2.80 -10.57 6.27
CA THR A 53 -3.75 -10.26 5.20
C THR A 53 -3.49 -8.86 4.65
N MET A 54 -3.44 -8.74 3.33
CA MET A 54 -3.10 -7.52 2.63
C MET A 54 -4.36 -6.76 2.23
N TYR A 55 -4.54 -5.55 2.75
CA TYR A 55 -5.73 -4.72 2.52
C TYR A 55 -5.39 -3.56 1.60
N VAL A 56 -6.15 -3.41 0.51
CA VAL A 56 -6.01 -2.25 -0.37
C VAL A 56 -6.58 -1.02 0.33
N LYS A 57 -5.81 0.05 0.36
CA LYS A 57 -6.19 1.39 0.78
C LYS A 57 -5.89 2.37 -0.33
N GLU A 58 -6.62 3.47 -0.35
CA GLU A 58 -6.48 4.54 -1.33
C GLU A 58 -6.22 5.86 -0.58
N CYS A 59 -5.30 6.65 -1.11
CA CYS A 59 -5.05 8.02 -0.69
C CYS A 59 -6.16 8.96 -1.17
N GLY A 60 -6.23 10.16 -0.60
CA GLY A 60 -7.14 11.20 -1.07
C GLY A 60 -6.87 11.59 -2.55
N PRO A 61 -7.79 12.35 -3.16
CA PRO A 61 -7.59 12.85 -4.52
C PRO A 61 -6.27 13.62 -4.60
N ASP A 62 -5.56 13.44 -5.73
CA ASP A 62 -4.26 14.06 -6.01
C ASP A 62 -3.10 13.70 -5.05
N ASN A 63 -3.27 12.70 -4.17
CA ASN A 63 -2.22 12.23 -3.26
C ASN A 63 -1.73 10.82 -3.63
N ALA A 64 -0.44 10.55 -3.48
CA ALA A 64 0.17 9.24 -3.72
C ALA A 64 0.74 8.66 -2.42
N PHE A 65 0.77 7.33 -2.31
CA PHE A 65 1.38 6.69 -1.15
C PHE A 65 2.91 6.86 -1.19
N ASN A 66 3.47 7.45 -0.14
CA ASN A 66 4.90 7.66 0.03
C ASN A 66 5.48 6.61 1.00
N PRO A 67 6.22 5.59 0.52
CA PRO A 67 6.81 4.56 1.38
C PRO A 67 7.90 5.11 2.30
N ALA A 68 8.47 6.29 2.02
CA ALA A 68 9.47 6.91 2.89
C ALA A 68 8.89 7.38 4.22
N ILE A 69 7.60 7.74 4.24
CA ILE A 69 6.87 8.18 5.44
C ILE A 69 5.73 7.24 5.83
N ASN A 70 5.56 6.13 5.08
CA ASN A 70 4.44 5.19 5.22
C ASN A 70 3.06 5.88 5.24
N ASN A 71 2.88 6.93 4.43
CA ASN A 71 1.66 7.72 4.41
C ASN A 71 1.45 8.39 3.04
N CYS A 72 0.27 8.94 2.79
CA CYS A 72 -0.04 9.70 1.60
C CYS A 72 0.69 11.05 1.59
N ASP A 73 1.29 11.39 0.47
CA ASP A 73 2.00 12.64 0.22
C ASP A 73 1.71 13.10 -1.22
N TRP A 74 2.17 14.29 -1.57
CA TRP A 74 2.05 14.79 -2.94
C TRP A 74 2.84 13.91 -3.92
N PRO A 75 2.28 13.58 -5.10
CA PRO A 75 2.94 12.72 -6.09
C PRO A 75 4.31 13.22 -6.52
N ASP A 76 4.55 14.54 -6.51
CA ASP A 76 5.86 15.15 -6.78
C ASP A 76 6.94 14.77 -5.76
N LYS A 77 6.54 14.38 -4.55
CA LYS A 77 7.43 13.90 -3.48
C LYS A 77 7.62 12.39 -3.48
N VAL A 78 6.87 11.66 -4.31
CA VAL A 78 6.86 10.21 -4.35
C VAL A 78 7.57 9.72 -5.61
N ASP A 79 8.82 9.25 -5.48
CA ASP A 79 9.69 8.94 -6.63
C ASP A 79 9.06 8.00 -7.67
N HIS A 80 8.38 6.95 -7.21
CA HIS A 80 7.72 5.98 -8.09
C HIS A 80 6.39 6.48 -8.71
N CYS A 81 5.96 7.68 -8.31
CA CYS A 81 4.74 8.35 -8.75
C CYS A 81 4.97 9.73 -9.37
N LYS A 82 6.25 10.12 -9.54
CA LYS A 82 6.66 11.20 -10.42
C LYS A 82 6.33 10.82 -11.86
N LYS A 83 5.04 10.85 -12.22
CA LYS A 83 4.66 10.95 -13.62
C LYS A 83 5.26 12.27 -14.09
N VAL A 84 6.11 12.21 -15.10
CA VAL A 84 6.62 13.40 -15.80
C VAL A 84 5.42 14.32 -15.98
N GLN A 85 5.46 15.47 -15.30
CA GLN A 85 4.48 16.55 -15.31
C GLN A 85 4.32 17.10 -16.74
N SER A 86 3.76 16.31 -17.65
CA SER A 86 3.63 16.67 -19.07
C SER A 86 2.36 16.11 -19.73
N SER A 87 1.50 15.40 -19.02
CA SER A 87 0.20 15.00 -19.59
C SER A 87 -0.99 15.15 -18.64
N MET A 88 -0.92 16.11 -17.73
CA MET A 88 -2.12 16.80 -17.21
C MET A 88 -1.96 18.32 -17.30
N THR A 89 -1.45 18.80 -18.43
CA THR A 89 -1.85 20.10 -18.96
C THR A 89 -2.58 19.84 -20.26
N THR A 90 -3.91 19.90 -20.23
CA THR A 90 -4.86 20.14 -21.34
C THR A 90 -6.24 19.72 -20.80
N THR A 91 -7.34 20.45 -20.82
CA THR A 91 -7.71 21.80 -21.28
C THR A 91 -9.19 21.95 -20.90
N ASP A 92 -9.59 23.04 -20.24
CA ASP A 92 -10.63 23.97 -20.74
C ASP A 92 -10.75 25.13 -19.73
N GLY A 93 -10.48 26.33 -20.22
CA GLY A 93 -10.26 27.52 -19.42
C GLY A 93 -9.33 28.51 -20.10
N ILE A 94 -9.47 28.64 -21.41
CA ILE A 94 -8.97 29.80 -22.15
C ILE A 94 -9.77 31.01 -21.65
N VAL A 95 -9.17 31.81 -20.77
CA VAL A 95 -9.46 33.25 -20.72
C VAL A 95 -8.18 33.99 -21.12
N PRO A 96 -8.05 34.43 -22.38
CA PRO A 96 -6.95 35.26 -22.80
C PRO A 96 -7.39 36.72 -22.64
N ASN A 97 -7.30 37.26 -21.43
CA ASN A 97 -7.62 38.67 -21.22
C ASN A 97 -6.69 39.28 -20.18
N THR A 98 -5.47 39.60 -20.63
CA THR A 98 -4.79 40.82 -20.20
C THR A 98 -5.70 42.02 -20.47
N ASP A 99 -6.26 42.64 -19.42
CA ASP A 99 -6.62 44.06 -19.43
C ASP A 99 -6.53 44.64 -18.01
N SER A 100 -5.60 45.58 -17.87
CA SER A 100 -5.64 46.84 -17.12
C SER A 100 -6.55 47.02 -15.90
N GLY A 101 -5.98 47.57 -14.83
CA GLY A 101 -6.59 48.74 -14.18
C GLY A 101 -7.12 48.59 -12.75
N SER A 102 -6.38 49.24 -11.84
CA SER A 102 -6.81 50.01 -10.65
C SER A 102 -8.31 50.26 -10.36
N LYS A 103 -8.56 50.37 -9.04
CA LYS A 103 -9.72 50.92 -8.27
C LYS A 103 -10.69 49.83 -7.79
N GLU A 104 -11.12 49.80 -6.53
CA GLU A 104 -11.43 50.88 -5.57
C GLU A 104 -10.91 50.63 -4.15
#